data_AF-A0AB37HZJ6-F1
#
_entry.id   AF-A0AB37HZJ6-F1
#
_cell.length_a   1.000
_cell.length_b   1.000
_cell.length_c   1.000
_cell.angle_alpha   90.00
_cell.angle_beta   90.00
_cell.angle_gamma   90.00
#
_symmetry.space_group_name_H-M   'P 1'
#
loop_
_entity.id
_entity.type
_entity.pdbx_description
1 polymer ?
#
loop_
_entity_poly.entity_id
_entity_poly.type
_entity_poly.pdbx_seq_one_letter_code
_entity_poly.pdbx_strand_id
1 'polypeptide(L)'
;MQHTEALEPDEWRSCFEALPAAERSRHRSDLVLSGLGAGLTLQELGDLFGVSRERIRQIAKERGVSTKKLREEQRERAMHRRQTLARHIHETSLAHPELTVAELAEWHETDESTVRAALKHRLAVHEARPYSGDTDRTSDDALLTALATWGAQTTTHTSDDYTAWAIVHGYPGKQTPMNRFGGWNNALLLAGLGEHVQDRGGPRPQISDETMWASVLQFYRDDLPSYSFGSYNDYARRTGLPSGAAVRIRLGSWSQIHERIRELLRYATRRDGSWEWAENILGIVPDQEPRRISSRAESLASLIRVAERTTGPITVAFYERHRERQDAQPAVIQLRCGSWVEALRDAGLEHRMSSRARARLQEYDGNREIPGNSLQEPLEGF
;
A
#
# COMPACT_ATOMS: atom_id res chain seq x y z
N MET A 1 -38.93 9.61 4.59
CA MET A 1 -38.16 10.37 5.58
C MET A 1 -36.76 10.50 5.05
N GLN A 2 -36.30 11.72 4.80
CA GLN A 2 -34.93 11.97 4.35
C GLN A 2 -33.99 11.53 5.48
N HIS A 3 -33.12 10.56 5.21
CA HIS A 3 -32.01 10.25 6.08
C HIS A 3 -31.04 11.43 5.97
N THR A 4 -31.23 12.45 6.80
CA THR A 4 -30.22 13.48 7.01
C THR A 4 -29.00 12.76 7.57
N GLU A 5 -27.92 12.76 6.81
CA GLU A 5 -26.63 12.23 7.22
C GLU A 5 -26.30 12.86 8.58
N ALA A 6 -26.19 12.02 9.63
CA ALA A 6 -25.97 12.53 10.98
C ALA A 6 -24.58 13.17 11.02
N LEU A 7 -24.52 14.46 11.32
CA LEU A 7 -23.29 15.23 11.47
C LEU A 7 -22.32 14.51 12.42
N GLU A 8 -21.03 14.51 12.10
CA GLU A 8 -20.00 14.06 13.04
C GLU A 8 -19.97 15.02 14.27
N PRO A 9 -19.48 14.57 15.44
CA PRO A 9 -19.53 15.34 16.68
C PRO A 9 -18.96 16.77 16.56
N ASP A 10 -17.88 16.94 15.78
CA ASP A 10 -17.20 18.23 15.62
C ASP A 10 -17.93 19.16 14.65
N GLU A 11 -18.53 18.62 13.58
CA GLU A 11 -19.39 19.39 12.68
C GLU A 11 -20.66 19.85 13.42
N TRP A 12 -21.21 18.98 14.26
CA TRP A 12 -22.34 19.33 15.11
C TRP A 12 -21.98 20.47 16.09
N ARG A 13 -20.81 20.39 16.74
CA ARG A 13 -20.31 21.47 17.62
C ARG A 13 -20.14 22.78 16.87
N SER A 14 -19.54 22.76 15.67
CA SER A 14 -19.37 23.95 14.85
C SER A 14 -20.72 24.59 14.48
N CYS A 15 -21.70 23.78 14.07
CA CYS A 15 -23.06 24.24 13.82
C CYS A 15 -23.72 24.82 15.09
N PHE A 16 -23.53 24.17 16.24
CA PHE A 16 -24.06 24.65 17.52
C PHE A 16 -23.46 26.00 17.94
N GLU A 17 -22.15 26.18 17.77
CA GLU A 17 -21.44 27.42 18.09
C GLU A 17 -21.78 28.58 17.15
N ALA A 18 -22.15 28.29 15.90
CA ALA A 18 -22.61 29.30 14.95
C ALA A 18 -24.01 29.85 15.26
N LEU A 19 -24.84 29.14 16.04
CA LEU A 19 -26.21 29.57 16.34
C LEU A 19 -26.24 30.70 17.39
N PRO A 20 -27.12 31.70 17.25
CA PRO A 20 -27.35 32.70 18.30
C PRO A 20 -27.85 32.07 19.61
N ALA A 21 -27.46 32.62 20.75
CA ALA A 21 -27.84 32.09 22.07
C ALA A 21 -29.37 31.97 22.27
N ALA A 22 -30.14 32.90 21.69
CA ALA A 22 -31.60 32.86 21.72
C ALA A 22 -32.18 31.63 20.99
N GLU A 23 -31.59 31.24 19.86
CA GLU A 23 -32.01 30.06 19.10
C GLU A 23 -31.60 28.76 19.79
N ARG A 24 -30.40 28.72 20.40
CA ARG A 24 -29.95 27.56 21.20
C ARG A 24 -30.91 27.28 22.36
N SER A 25 -31.40 28.33 23.02
CA SER A 25 -32.34 28.18 24.13
C SER A 25 -33.72 27.74 23.65
N ARG A 26 -34.22 28.32 22.55
CA ARG A 26 -35.52 28.00 21.95
C ARG A 26 -35.60 26.55 21.44
N HIS A 27 -34.53 26.06 20.82
CA HIS A 27 -34.45 24.73 20.22
C HIS A 27 -33.66 23.71 21.05
N ARG A 28 -33.42 24.00 22.34
CA ARG A 28 -32.55 23.21 23.23
C ARG A 28 -32.83 21.71 23.19
N SER A 29 -34.10 21.29 23.30
CA SER A 29 -34.44 19.86 23.32
C SER A 29 -34.12 19.17 22.00
N ASP A 30 -34.38 19.81 20.87
CA ASP A 30 -34.12 19.24 19.55
C ASP A 30 -32.61 19.21 19.25
N LEU A 31 -31.87 20.22 19.70
CA LEU A 31 -30.40 20.25 19.65
C LEU A 31 -29.78 19.18 20.55
N VAL A 32 -30.29 18.97 21.76
CA VAL A 32 -29.82 17.87 22.64
C VAL A 32 -29.99 16.52 21.94
N LEU A 33 -31.13 16.28 21.29
CA LEU A 33 -31.37 15.04 20.56
C LEU A 33 -30.46 14.89 19.34
N SER A 34 -30.26 15.96 18.56
CA SER A 34 -29.37 15.90 17.40
C SER A 34 -27.91 15.74 17.81
N GLY A 35 -27.47 16.34 18.92
CA GLY A 35 -26.12 16.16 19.47
C GLY A 35 -25.88 14.74 20.00
N LEU A 36 -26.87 14.15 20.67
CA LEU A 36 -26.83 12.72 21.04
C LEU A 36 -26.80 11.82 19.80
N GLY A 37 -27.54 12.20 18.75
CA GLY A 37 -27.53 11.54 17.45
C GLY A 37 -26.23 11.70 16.65
N ALA A 38 -25.47 12.77 16.90
CA ALA A 38 -24.13 13.02 16.38
C ALA A 38 -23.05 12.27 17.16
N GLY A 39 -23.35 11.82 18.39
CA GLY A 39 -22.45 10.99 19.20
C GLY A 39 -21.86 11.69 20.43
N LEU A 40 -22.29 12.92 20.74
CA LEU A 40 -21.87 13.60 21.97
C LEU A 40 -22.39 12.86 23.22
N THR A 41 -21.61 12.90 24.28
CA THR A 41 -22.00 12.36 25.58
C THR A 41 -22.97 13.28 26.32
N LEU A 42 -23.72 12.72 27.26
CA LEU A 42 -24.60 13.50 28.14
C LEU A 42 -23.84 14.57 28.95
N GLN A 43 -22.55 14.33 29.22
CA GLN A 43 -21.71 15.27 29.95
C GLN A 43 -21.29 16.43 29.06
N GLU A 44 -20.76 16.16 27.87
CA GLU A 44 -20.37 17.20 26.90
C GLU A 44 -21.55 18.11 26.53
N LEU A 45 -22.75 17.54 26.34
CA LEU A 45 -23.95 18.33 26.12
C LEU A 45 -24.34 19.15 27.35
N GLY A 46 -24.15 18.61 28.56
CA GLY A 46 -24.37 19.36 29.80
C GLY A 46 -23.48 20.59 29.86
N ASP A 47 -22.20 20.43 29.55
CA ASP A 47 -21.20 21.49 29.57
C ASP A 47 -21.51 22.56 28.50
N LEU A 48 -21.89 22.16 27.27
CA LEU A 48 -22.25 23.06 26.17
C LEU A 48 -23.50 23.91 26.45
N PHE A 49 -24.49 23.36 27.15
CA PHE A 49 -25.73 24.05 27.49
C PHE A 49 -25.71 24.70 28.88
N GLY A 50 -24.63 24.54 29.65
CA GLY A 50 -24.54 25.02 31.04
C GLY A 50 -25.55 24.36 31.99
N VAL A 51 -25.88 23.08 31.76
CA VAL A 51 -26.85 22.33 32.57
C VAL A 51 -26.26 21.00 33.05
N SER A 52 -26.84 20.42 34.11
CA SER A 52 -26.36 19.15 34.63
C SER A 52 -26.57 17.99 33.64
N ARG A 53 -25.68 16.99 33.70
CA ARG A 53 -25.80 15.71 32.98
C ARG A 53 -27.17 15.05 33.17
N GLU A 54 -27.72 15.11 34.39
CA GLU A 54 -29.05 14.53 34.67
C GLU A 54 -30.16 15.31 33.97
N ARG A 55 -30.03 16.63 33.80
CA ARG A 55 -31.00 17.43 33.04
C ARG A 55 -31.02 17.03 31.56
N ILE A 56 -29.86 16.78 30.95
CA ILE A 56 -29.77 16.26 29.57
C ILE A 56 -30.42 14.87 29.49
N ARG A 57 -30.17 14.00 30.48
CA ARG A 57 -30.77 12.66 30.53
C ARG A 57 -32.30 12.72 30.63
N GLN A 58 -32.84 13.65 31.42
CA GLN A 58 -34.28 13.87 31.54
C GLN A 58 -34.89 14.31 30.20
N ILE A 59 -34.27 15.27 29.50
CA ILE A 59 -34.72 15.75 28.18
C ILE A 59 -34.77 14.60 27.17
N ALA A 60 -33.74 13.76 27.13
CA ALA A 60 -33.71 12.59 26.26
C ALA A 60 -34.83 11.59 26.61
N LYS A 61 -35.06 11.35 27.91
CA LYS A 61 -36.10 10.43 28.40
C LYS A 61 -37.52 10.94 28.10
N GLU A 62 -37.78 12.23 28.29
CA GLU A 62 -39.07 12.89 28.01
C GLU A 62 -39.46 12.76 26.52
N ARG A 63 -38.47 12.71 25.62
CA ARG A 63 -38.65 12.51 24.18
C ARG A 63 -38.55 11.05 23.74
N GLY A 64 -38.49 10.09 24.68
CA GLY A 64 -38.49 8.66 24.39
C GLY A 64 -37.17 8.11 23.82
N VAL A 65 -36.08 8.86 23.91
CA VAL A 65 -34.79 8.47 23.33
C VAL A 65 -33.99 7.64 24.33
N SER A 66 -33.74 6.39 23.98
CA SER A 66 -32.89 5.48 24.76
C SER A 66 -31.41 5.68 24.41
N THR A 67 -30.63 6.16 25.39
CA THR A 67 -29.18 6.34 25.25
C THR A 67 -28.43 5.04 24.95
N LYS A 68 -28.94 3.90 25.42
CA LYS A 68 -28.41 2.57 25.08
C LYS A 68 -28.60 2.26 23.59
N LYS A 69 -29.81 2.49 23.08
CA LYS A 69 -30.14 2.26 21.66
C LYS A 69 -29.32 3.17 20.74
N LEU A 70 -29.16 4.45 21.10
CA LEU A 70 -28.29 5.36 20.36
C LEU A 70 -26.84 4.89 20.31
N ARG A 71 -26.28 4.39 21.41
CA ARG A 71 -24.91 3.84 21.42
C ARG A 71 -24.76 2.60 20.55
N GLU A 72 -25.78 1.75 20.51
CA GLU A 72 -25.82 0.56 19.66
C GLU A 72 -25.88 0.96 18.18
N GLU A 73 -26.80 1.85 17.81
CA GLU A 73 -26.90 2.42 16.45
C GLU A 73 -25.59 3.10 16.02
N GLN A 74 -24.90 3.79 16.93
CA GLN A 74 -23.59 4.42 16.65
C GLN A 74 -22.50 3.38 16.40
N ARG A 75 -22.44 2.30 17.19
CA ARG A 75 -21.48 1.22 16.98
C ARG A 75 -21.71 0.53 15.64
N GLU A 76 -22.96 0.28 15.29
CA GLU A 76 -23.33 -0.29 13.98
C GLU A 76 -22.94 0.64 12.83
N ARG A 77 -23.21 1.95 12.94
CA ARG A 77 -22.78 2.95 11.94
C ARG A 77 -21.26 3.00 11.81
N ALA A 78 -20.53 3.05 12.92
CA ALA A 78 -19.07 3.07 12.92
C ALA A 78 -18.50 1.79 12.29
N MET A 79 -19.08 0.63 12.60
CA MET A 79 -18.72 -0.65 11.99
C MET A 79 -18.99 -0.64 10.48
N HIS A 80 -20.14 -0.14 10.05
CA HIS A 80 -20.49 -0.03 8.64
C HIS A 80 -19.58 0.95 7.88
N ARG A 81 -19.25 2.10 8.47
CA ARG A 81 -18.26 3.05 7.93
C ARG A 81 -16.89 2.39 7.78
N ARG A 82 -16.43 1.66 8.81
CA ARG A 82 -15.16 0.93 8.77
C ARG A 82 -15.14 -0.16 7.70
N GLN A 83 -16.23 -0.92 7.55
CA GLN A 83 -16.34 -1.94 6.51
C GLN A 83 -16.36 -1.33 5.11
N THR A 84 -17.09 -0.23 4.92
CA THR A 84 -17.14 0.51 3.66
C THR A 84 -15.76 1.07 3.30
N LEU A 85 -15.05 1.66 4.26
CA LEU A 85 -13.69 2.14 4.06
C LEU A 85 -12.73 1.00 3.72
N ALA A 86 -12.78 -0.11 4.46
CA ALA A 86 -11.92 -1.26 4.20
C ALA A 86 -12.16 -1.86 2.80
N ARG A 87 -13.42 -1.91 2.35
CA ARG A 87 -13.77 -2.31 0.98
C ARG A 87 -13.16 -1.36 -0.05
N HIS A 88 -13.32 -0.05 0.13
CA HIS A 88 -12.74 0.93 -0.80
C HIS A 88 -11.21 0.89 -0.84
N ILE A 89 -10.55 0.63 0.29
CA ILE A 89 -9.09 0.41 0.34
C ILE A 89 -8.71 -0.81 -0.50
N HIS A 90 -9.44 -1.92 -0.36
CA HIS A 90 -9.20 -3.14 -1.14
C HIS A 90 -9.44 -2.92 -2.64
N GLU A 91 -10.52 -2.25 -3.02
CA GLU A 91 -10.82 -1.90 -4.42
C GLU A 91 -9.73 -1.00 -5.03
N THR A 92 -9.26 0.00 -4.27
CA THR A 92 -8.19 0.90 -4.72
C THR A 92 -6.86 0.15 -4.86
N SER A 93 -6.57 -0.77 -3.95
CA SER A 93 -5.43 -1.67 -4.01
C SER A 93 -5.45 -2.62 -5.22
N LEU A 94 -6.63 -2.98 -5.72
CA LEU A 94 -6.78 -3.73 -6.96
C LEU A 94 -6.52 -2.87 -8.19
N ALA A 95 -7.05 -1.64 -8.19
CA ALA A 95 -6.88 -0.70 -9.29
C ALA A 95 -5.46 -0.13 -9.37
N HIS A 96 -4.80 0.04 -8.23
CA HIS A 96 -3.50 0.69 -8.07
C HIS A 96 -2.52 -0.16 -7.23
N PRO A 97 -2.12 -1.35 -7.72
CA PRO A 97 -1.17 -2.24 -7.03
C PRO A 97 0.23 -1.64 -6.82
N GLU A 98 0.58 -0.58 -7.55
CA GLU A 98 1.87 0.13 -7.45
C GLU A 98 2.01 1.00 -6.19
N LEU A 99 0.88 1.35 -5.55
CA LEU A 99 0.86 2.22 -4.38
C LEU A 99 1.44 1.51 -3.15
N THR A 100 2.10 2.25 -2.29
CA THR A 100 2.55 1.80 -0.97
C THR A 100 1.41 1.93 0.04
N VAL A 101 1.59 1.31 1.21
CA VAL A 101 0.67 1.50 2.35
C VAL A 101 0.52 2.97 2.74
N ALA A 102 1.61 3.74 2.68
CA ALA A 102 1.59 5.17 2.99
C ALA A 102 0.78 5.96 1.95
N GLU A 103 1.01 5.72 0.65
CA GLU A 103 0.24 6.38 -0.43
C GLU A 103 -1.24 5.99 -0.38
N LEU A 104 -1.59 4.73 -0.04
CA LEU A 104 -2.98 4.31 0.18
C LEU A 104 -3.61 4.99 1.41
N ALA A 105 -2.85 5.17 2.50
CA ALA A 105 -3.34 5.86 3.68
C ALA A 105 -3.62 7.33 3.40
N GLU A 106 -2.78 7.96 2.57
CA GLU A 106 -3.02 9.31 2.05
C GLU A 106 -4.27 9.33 1.15
N TRP A 107 -4.37 8.41 0.19
CA TRP A 107 -5.48 8.33 -0.76
C TRP A 107 -6.85 8.27 -0.07
N HIS A 108 -6.94 7.47 1.00
CA HIS A 108 -8.17 7.26 1.76
C HIS A 108 -8.33 8.19 2.96
N GLU A 109 -7.45 9.20 3.10
CA GLU A 109 -7.46 10.14 4.22
C GLU A 109 -7.56 9.43 5.58
N THR A 110 -6.75 8.39 5.75
CA THR A 110 -6.74 7.51 6.93
C THR A 110 -5.32 7.32 7.46
N ASP A 111 -5.15 6.44 8.45
CA ASP A 111 -3.86 6.04 8.99
C ASP A 111 -3.40 4.70 8.39
N GLU A 112 -2.08 4.47 8.38
CA GLU A 112 -1.52 3.26 7.81
C GLU A 112 -1.97 1.97 8.53
N SER A 113 -2.28 2.03 9.83
CA SER A 113 -2.73 0.84 10.57
C SER A 113 -4.10 0.37 10.09
N THR A 114 -4.99 1.31 9.78
CA THR A 114 -6.29 1.04 9.16
C THR A 114 -6.11 0.42 7.77
N VAL A 115 -5.17 0.92 6.96
CA VAL A 115 -4.85 0.35 5.64
C VAL A 115 -4.31 -1.07 5.78
N ARG A 116 -3.30 -1.31 6.64
CA ARG A 116 -2.75 -2.65 6.87
C ARG A 116 -3.83 -3.64 7.29
N ALA A 117 -4.73 -3.23 8.18
CA ALA A 117 -5.84 -4.06 8.62
C ALA A 117 -6.85 -4.36 7.50
N ALA A 118 -7.10 -3.40 6.61
CA ALA A 118 -8.02 -3.57 5.48
C ALA A 118 -7.48 -4.51 4.40
N LEU A 119 -6.19 -4.41 4.06
CA LEU A 119 -5.57 -5.15 2.95
C LEU A 119 -5.39 -6.65 3.22
N LYS A 120 -5.34 -7.08 4.50
CA LYS A 120 -5.17 -8.49 4.90
C LYS A 120 -4.01 -9.16 4.13
N HIS A 121 -4.30 -10.13 3.27
CA HIS A 121 -3.30 -10.87 2.48
C HIS A 121 -2.66 -10.02 1.40
N ARG A 122 -3.41 -9.05 0.83
CA ARG A 122 -2.95 -8.15 -0.21
C ARG A 122 -1.96 -7.09 0.31
N LEU A 123 -1.79 -6.99 1.63
CA LEU A 123 -0.73 -6.18 2.23
C LEU A 123 0.65 -6.50 1.64
N ALA A 124 0.88 -7.77 1.31
CA ALA A 124 2.13 -8.23 0.71
C ALA A 124 2.41 -7.62 -0.68
N VAL A 125 1.43 -7.02 -1.37
CA VAL A 125 1.64 -6.31 -2.65
C VAL A 125 2.18 -4.89 -2.40
N HIS A 126 1.73 -4.24 -1.32
CA HIS A 126 1.98 -2.82 -1.03
C HIS A 126 3.14 -2.59 -0.07
N GLU A 127 3.50 -3.60 0.72
CA GLU A 127 4.56 -3.53 1.72
C GLU A 127 5.50 -4.72 1.49
N ALA A 128 6.73 -4.43 1.05
CA ALA A 128 7.77 -5.44 1.14
C ALA A 128 8.01 -5.72 2.60
N ARG A 129 7.78 -6.96 3.02
CA ARG A 129 8.26 -7.42 4.31
C ARG A 129 9.79 -7.43 4.25
N PRO A 130 10.49 -6.61 5.05
CA PRO A 130 11.92 -6.79 5.19
C PRO A 130 12.14 -8.21 5.68
N TYR A 131 13.04 -8.92 5.03
CA TYR A 131 13.47 -10.23 5.51
C TYR A 131 14.30 -10.01 6.77
N SER A 132 13.66 -9.96 7.93
CA SER A 132 14.33 -9.96 9.24
C SER A 132 14.70 -11.40 9.57
N GLY A 133 15.74 -11.89 8.93
CA GLY A 133 16.11 -13.29 9.04
C GLY A 133 17.51 -13.52 8.56
N ASP A 134 18.49 -12.92 9.23
CA ASP A 134 19.78 -13.60 9.34
C ASP A 134 19.60 -14.80 10.27
N THR A 135 18.81 -15.78 9.82
CA THR A 135 19.05 -17.14 10.27
C THR A 135 20.22 -17.58 9.44
N ASP A 136 21.30 -18.01 10.10
CA ASP A 136 22.50 -18.66 9.58
C ASP A 136 22.17 -19.73 8.52
N ARG A 137 21.79 -19.26 7.34
CA ARG A 137 21.32 -20.04 6.19
C ARG A 137 22.47 -19.97 5.23
N THR A 138 23.07 -21.12 4.96
CA THR A 138 24.02 -21.30 3.87
C THR A 138 23.53 -20.54 2.64
N SER A 139 24.31 -19.55 2.21
CA SER A 139 24.00 -18.71 1.06
C SER A 139 23.91 -19.57 -0.21
N ASP A 140 23.23 -19.06 -1.23
CA ASP A 140 23.14 -19.78 -2.50
C ASP A 140 24.55 -19.99 -3.10
N ASP A 141 25.47 -19.02 -2.97
CA ASP A 141 26.89 -19.18 -3.34
C ASP A 141 27.63 -20.23 -2.51
N ALA A 142 27.36 -20.30 -1.21
CA ALA A 142 27.94 -21.33 -0.34
C ALA A 142 27.41 -22.73 -0.69
N LEU A 143 26.15 -22.85 -1.10
CA LEU A 143 25.57 -24.11 -1.59
C LEU A 143 26.18 -24.53 -2.94
N LEU A 144 26.41 -23.58 -3.86
CA LEU A 144 27.06 -23.85 -5.14
C LEU A 144 28.53 -24.23 -4.95
N THR A 145 29.23 -23.54 -4.04
CA THR A 145 30.61 -23.87 -3.67
C THR A 145 30.68 -25.26 -3.02
N ALA A 146 29.74 -25.59 -2.14
CA ALA A 146 29.64 -26.90 -1.53
C ALA A 146 29.40 -28.01 -2.57
N LEU A 147 28.51 -27.78 -3.53
CA LEU A 147 28.26 -28.69 -4.64
C LEU A 147 29.50 -28.88 -5.53
N ALA A 148 30.19 -27.81 -5.89
CA ALA A 148 31.43 -27.89 -6.68
C ALA A 148 32.54 -28.64 -5.91
N THR A 149 32.67 -28.37 -4.60
CA THR A 149 33.65 -29.02 -3.72
C THR A 149 33.37 -30.52 -3.59
N TRP A 150 32.12 -30.89 -3.37
CA TRP A 150 31.68 -32.28 -3.36
C TRP A 150 31.94 -32.96 -4.71
N GLY A 151 31.58 -32.30 -5.81
CA GLY A 151 31.74 -32.83 -7.17
C GLY A 151 33.19 -33.14 -7.54
N ALA A 152 34.15 -32.39 -6.99
CA ALA A 152 35.58 -32.64 -7.15
C ALA A 152 36.12 -33.78 -6.28
N GLN A 153 35.41 -34.16 -5.21
CA GLN A 153 35.85 -35.16 -4.22
C GLN A 153 35.20 -36.54 -4.41
N THR A 154 34.06 -36.61 -5.12
CA THR A 154 33.32 -37.85 -5.35
C THR A 154 33.50 -38.37 -6.77
N THR A 155 33.39 -39.68 -6.93
CA THR A 155 33.24 -40.33 -8.24
C THR A 155 31.78 -40.59 -8.59
N THR A 156 30.84 -40.34 -7.67
CA THR A 156 29.42 -40.70 -7.80
C THR A 156 28.53 -39.46 -7.64
N HIS A 157 28.10 -38.86 -8.74
CA HIS A 157 27.38 -37.57 -8.72
C HIS A 157 25.85 -37.70 -8.54
N THR A 158 25.42 -38.49 -7.56
CA THR A 158 23.98 -38.66 -7.25
C THR A 158 23.51 -37.75 -6.13
N SER A 159 22.20 -37.45 -6.10
CA SER A 159 21.61 -36.60 -5.06
C SER A 159 21.75 -37.18 -3.64
N ASP A 160 21.72 -38.50 -3.52
CA ASP A 160 21.90 -39.19 -2.23
C ASP A 160 23.35 -39.16 -1.75
N ASP A 161 24.31 -39.28 -2.67
CA ASP A 161 25.74 -39.15 -2.38
C ASP A 161 26.08 -37.76 -1.84
N TYR A 162 25.59 -36.70 -2.50
CA TYR A 162 25.74 -35.34 -1.98
C TYR A 162 25.13 -35.17 -0.59
N THR A 163 24.00 -35.81 -0.30
CA THR A 163 23.37 -35.70 1.02
C THR A 163 24.26 -36.33 2.10
N ALA A 164 24.86 -37.48 1.83
CA ALA A 164 25.79 -38.13 2.74
C ALA A 164 27.04 -37.26 2.96
N TRP A 165 27.62 -36.70 1.90
CA TRP A 165 28.76 -35.79 1.98
C TRP A 165 28.42 -34.51 2.75
N ALA A 166 27.27 -33.88 2.46
CA ALA A 166 26.86 -32.62 3.05
C ALA A 166 26.70 -32.72 4.57
N ILE A 167 26.14 -33.82 5.08
CA ILE A 167 25.99 -34.07 6.52
C ILE A 167 27.36 -34.09 7.22
N VAL A 168 28.36 -34.75 6.65
CA VAL A 168 29.72 -34.83 7.23
C VAL A 168 30.41 -33.47 7.25
N HIS A 169 30.11 -32.61 6.28
CA HIS A 169 30.76 -31.32 6.08
C HIS A 169 29.93 -30.12 6.62
N GLY A 170 28.82 -30.38 7.32
CA GLY A 170 27.99 -29.33 7.91
C GLY A 170 27.16 -28.53 6.90
N TYR A 171 26.97 -29.06 5.68
CA TYR A 171 26.16 -28.42 4.64
C TYR A 171 24.73 -28.98 4.60
N PRO A 172 23.75 -28.19 4.09
CA PRO A 172 22.41 -28.67 3.84
C PRO A 172 22.36 -29.77 2.76
N GLY A 173 21.66 -30.88 3.05
CA GLY A 173 21.47 -32.00 2.13
C GLY A 173 20.64 -31.66 0.89
N LYS A 174 20.51 -32.62 -0.05
CA LYS A 174 20.00 -32.42 -1.43
C LYS A 174 18.70 -31.62 -1.57
N GLN A 175 17.78 -31.73 -0.61
CA GLN A 175 16.51 -31.01 -0.65
C GLN A 175 16.71 -29.50 -0.70
N THR A 176 17.73 -28.98 -0.01
CA THR A 176 18.00 -27.53 0.00
C THR A 176 18.46 -27.03 -1.37
N PRO A 177 19.52 -27.57 -2.00
CA PRO A 177 19.87 -27.19 -3.37
C PRO A 177 18.76 -27.46 -4.39
N MET A 178 18.02 -28.58 -4.28
CA MET A 178 16.91 -28.87 -5.21
C MET A 178 15.79 -27.83 -5.11
N ASN A 179 15.42 -27.41 -3.89
CA ASN A 179 14.38 -26.41 -3.68
C ASN A 179 14.85 -25.00 -4.03
N ARG A 180 16.13 -24.69 -3.80
CA ARG A 180 16.76 -23.39 -4.10
C ARG A 180 16.99 -23.18 -5.59
N PHE A 181 17.48 -24.22 -6.26
CA PHE A 181 17.90 -24.18 -7.66
C PHE A 181 16.95 -24.97 -8.56
N GLY A 182 15.70 -25.20 -8.14
CA GLY A 182 14.63 -25.75 -8.98
C GLY A 182 14.88 -27.12 -9.60
N GLY A 183 15.64 -27.97 -8.90
CA GLY A 183 15.91 -29.35 -9.26
C GLY A 183 17.37 -29.73 -9.17
N TRP A 184 17.64 -31.04 -9.08
CA TRP A 184 19.00 -31.56 -8.91
C TRP A 184 19.90 -31.26 -10.11
N ASN A 185 19.42 -31.51 -11.32
CA ASN A 185 20.19 -31.22 -12.55
C ASN A 185 20.56 -29.74 -12.70
N ASN A 186 19.67 -28.83 -12.29
CA ASN A 186 19.95 -27.41 -12.38
C ASN A 186 20.94 -26.94 -11.29
N ALA A 187 20.88 -27.53 -10.10
CA ALA A 187 21.90 -27.33 -9.07
C ALA A 187 23.31 -27.77 -9.56
N LEU A 188 23.39 -28.92 -10.27
CA LEU A 188 24.65 -29.38 -10.87
C LEU A 188 25.14 -28.43 -11.96
N LEU A 189 24.28 -27.96 -12.87
CA LEU A 189 24.64 -27.00 -13.91
C LEU A 189 25.22 -25.70 -13.34
N LEU A 190 24.53 -25.11 -12.36
CA LEU A 190 24.96 -23.86 -11.72
C LEU A 190 26.26 -24.02 -10.90
N ALA A 191 26.55 -25.23 -10.43
CA ALA A 191 27.79 -25.56 -9.73
C ALA A 191 28.95 -25.95 -10.68
N GLY A 192 28.77 -25.86 -12.00
CA GLY A 192 29.78 -26.23 -12.99
C GLY A 192 29.90 -27.75 -13.25
N LEU A 193 28.97 -28.56 -12.74
CA LEU A 193 28.95 -30.03 -12.87
C LEU A 193 28.02 -30.51 -14.01
N GLY A 194 27.98 -29.74 -15.10
CA GLY A 194 27.04 -29.96 -16.21
C GLY A 194 27.19 -31.32 -16.91
N GLU A 195 28.38 -31.90 -16.90
CA GLU A 195 28.69 -33.21 -17.47
C GLU A 195 28.00 -34.39 -16.73
N HIS A 196 27.51 -34.16 -15.51
CA HIS A 196 26.84 -35.17 -14.70
C HIS A 196 25.31 -35.05 -14.70
N VAL A 197 24.78 -34.13 -15.50
CA VAL A 197 23.33 -33.94 -15.66
C VAL A 197 22.74 -35.15 -16.36
N GLN A 198 21.80 -35.84 -15.71
CA GLN A 198 21.07 -36.92 -16.36
C GLN A 198 20.00 -36.35 -17.29
N ASP A 199 20.12 -36.64 -18.57
CA ASP A 199 19.21 -36.15 -19.60
C ASP A 199 17.90 -36.95 -19.59
N ARG A 200 16.92 -36.49 -18.82
CA ARG A 200 15.54 -36.99 -18.91
C ARG A 200 14.75 -36.11 -19.87
N GLY A 201 14.97 -36.37 -21.17
CA GLY A 201 14.03 -36.14 -22.25
C GLY A 201 13.98 -34.71 -22.79
N GLY A 202 14.63 -34.53 -23.95
CA GLY A 202 14.34 -33.53 -24.97
C GLY A 202 14.54 -32.05 -24.58
N PRO A 203 14.73 -31.16 -25.56
CA PRO A 203 14.74 -29.72 -25.29
C PRO A 203 13.39 -29.31 -24.75
N ARG A 204 13.33 -28.96 -23.46
CA ARG A 204 12.14 -28.28 -22.91
C ARG A 204 12.03 -26.90 -23.57
N PRO A 205 10.81 -26.41 -23.86
CA PRO A 205 10.62 -25.07 -24.37
C PRO A 205 11.34 -24.06 -23.47
N GLN A 206 12.24 -23.25 -24.04
CA GLN A 206 12.91 -22.19 -23.28
C GLN A 206 11.89 -21.09 -22.99
N ILE A 207 11.45 -21.02 -21.73
CA ILE A 207 10.62 -19.91 -21.23
C ILE A 207 11.55 -18.71 -21.05
N SER A 208 11.27 -17.59 -21.74
CA SER A 208 12.09 -16.37 -21.62
C SER A 208 11.97 -15.70 -20.25
N ASP A 209 12.93 -14.86 -19.87
CA ASP A 209 12.85 -14.10 -18.62
C ASP A 209 11.64 -13.16 -18.61
N GLU A 210 11.32 -12.56 -19.76
CA GLU A 210 10.16 -11.68 -19.92
C GLU A 210 8.86 -12.43 -19.62
N THR A 211 8.74 -13.66 -20.11
CA THR A 211 7.59 -14.53 -19.83
C THR A 211 7.50 -14.86 -18.35
N MET A 212 8.64 -15.08 -17.69
CA MET A 212 8.69 -15.32 -16.25
C MET A 212 8.25 -14.06 -15.47
N TRP A 213 8.76 -12.88 -15.80
CA TRP A 213 8.36 -11.64 -15.16
C TRP A 213 6.90 -11.30 -15.41
N ALA A 214 6.38 -11.50 -16.64
CA ALA A 214 4.98 -11.32 -16.95
C ALA A 214 4.09 -12.23 -16.08
N SER A 215 4.51 -13.48 -15.85
CA SER A 215 3.77 -14.43 -14.99
C SER A 215 3.73 -13.99 -13.52
N VAL A 216 4.84 -13.45 -13.00
CA VAL A 216 4.89 -12.94 -11.62
C VAL A 216 4.09 -11.63 -11.53
N LEU A 217 4.19 -10.75 -12.52
CA LEU A 217 3.39 -9.53 -12.58
C LEU A 217 1.89 -9.83 -12.56
N GLN A 218 1.44 -10.84 -13.32
CA GLN A 218 0.06 -11.31 -13.31
C GLN A 218 -0.35 -11.79 -11.90
N PHE A 219 0.49 -12.60 -11.25
CA PHE A 219 0.25 -13.09 -9.89
C PHE A 219 0.05 -11.95 -8.88
N TYR A 220 0.80 -10.85 -8.98
CA TYR A 220 0.67 -9.70 -8.07
C TYR A 220 -0.50 -8.77 -8.41
N ARG A 221 -1.03 -8.81 -9.65
CA ARG A 221 -2.21 -8.04 -10.04
C ARG A 221 -3.50 -8.70 -9.58
N ASP A 222 -3.59 -10.03 -9.70
CA ASP A 222 -4.77 -10.82 -9.33
C ASP A 222 -5.10 -10.70 -7.84
N ASP A 223 -6.38 -10.88 -7.47
CA ASP A 223 -6.84 -10.92 -6.08
C ASP A 223 -6.71 -12.35 -5.52
N LEU A 224 -5.74 -12.58 -4.63
CA LEU A 224 -5.35 -13.91 -4.18
C LEU A 224 -5.33 -14.01 -2.65
N PRO A 225 -5.61 -15.20 -2.09
CA PRO A 225 -5.60 -15.43 -0.63
C PRO A 225 -4.19 -15.40 -0.03
N SER A 226 -3.12 -15.38 -0.84
CA SER A 226 -1.74 -15.28 -0.38
C SER A 226 -0.82 -14.89 -1.54
N TYR A 227 0.22 -14.09 -1.24
CA TYR A 227 1.30 -13.73 -2.18
C TYR A 227 2.65 -14.36 -1.79
N SER A 228 2.59 -15.51 -1.11
CA SER A 228 3.79 -16.29 -0.77
C SER A 228 4.33 -17.08 -1.97
N PHE A 229 5.60 -17.50 -1.89
CA PHE A 229 6.19 -18.40 -2.88
C PHE A 229 5.38 -19.70 -3.08
N GLY A 230 4.87 -20.28 -1.98
CA GLY A 230 4.01 -21.47 -2.06
C GLY A 230 2.72 -21.18 -2.85
N SER A 231 2.08 -20.04 -2.57
CA SER A 231 0.88 -19.59 -3.29
C SER A 231 1.17 -19.37 -4.78
N TYR A 232 2.33 -18.80 -5.13
CA TYR A 232 2.73 -18.66 -6.53
C TYR A 232 2.86 -20.02 -7.23
N ASN A 233 3.49 -21.02 -6.58
CA ASN A 233 3.60 -22.35 -7.18
C ASN A 233 2.24 -22.99 -7.46
N ASP A 234 1.30 -22.85 -6.54
CA ASP A 234 -0.05 -23.38 -6.73
C ASP A 234 -0.83 -22.60 -7.79
N TYR A 235 -0.68 -21.27 -7.80
CA TYR A 235 -1.23 -20.40 -8.84
C TYR A 235 -0.70 -20.80 -10.22
N ALA A 236 0.61 -20.89 -10.39
CA ALA A 236 1.26 -21.23 -11.65
C ALA A 236 0.86 -22.62 -12.15
N ARG A 237 0.72 -23.60 -11.25
CA ARG A 237 0.23 -24.95 -11.59
C ARG A 237 -1.19 -24.91 -12.15
N ARG A 238 -2.07 -24.08 -11.57
CA ARG A 238 -3.48 -23.96 -11.99
C ARG A 238 -3.63 -23.20 -13.32
N THR A 239 -2.77 -22.23 -13.58
CA THR A 239 -2.86 -21.36 -14.77
C THR A 239 -1.96 -21.79 -15.92
N GLY A 240 -1.09 -22.79 -15.71
CA GLY A 240 -0.12 -23.25 -16.72
C GLY A 240 1.06 -22.30 -16.91
N LEU A 241 1.37 -21.48 -15.90
CA LEU A 241 2.49 -20.52 -15.91
C LEU A 241 3.81 -21.18 -15.48
N PRO A 242 4.96 -20.49 -15.68
CA PRO A 242 6.26 -21.00 -15.25
C PRO A 242 6.28 -21.37 -13.77
N SER A 243 6.93 -22.49 -13.43
CA SER A 243 7.04 -22.91 -12.02
C SER A 243 7.82 -21.89 -11.19
N GLY A 244 7.51 -21.76 -9.89
CA GLY A 244 8.25 -20.87 -9.00
C GLY A 244 9.72 -21.27 -8.85
N ALA A 245 10.03 -22.56 -9.01
CA ALA A 245 11.40 -23.04 -9.14
C ALA A 245 12.13 -22.38 -10.33
N ALA A 246 11.53 -22.41 -11.53
CA ALA A 246 12.09 -21.78 -12.73
C ALA A 246 12.26 -20.26 -12.57
N VAL A 247 11.24 -19.60 -11.99
CA VAL A 247 11.29 -18.18 -11.66
C VAL A 247 12.45 -17.85 -10.73
N ARG A 248 12.67 -18.62 -9.67
CA ARG A 248 13.76 -18.34 -8.73
C ARG A 248 15.15 -18.57 -9.30
N ILE A 249 15.30 -19.59 -10.14
CA ILE A 249 16.57 -19.88 -10.82
C ILE A 249 16.99 -18.69 -11.67
N ARG A 250 16.06 -18.13 -12.46
CA ARG A 250 16.39 -17.12 -13.47
C ARG A 250 16.27 -15.69 -12.97
N LEU A 251 15.29 -15.42 -12.10
CA LEU A 251 14.95 -14.07 -11.65
C LEU A 251 15.48 -13.73 -10.25
N GLY A 252 16.02 -14.71 -9.53
CA GLY A 252 16.62 -14.53 -8.20
C GLY A 252 15.71 -14.91 -7.04
N SER A 253 16.05 -14.46 -5.84
CA SER A 253 15.28 -14.78 -4.63
C SER A 253 13.88 -14.16 -4.67
N TRP A 254 12.92 -14.77 -3.95
CA TRP A 254 11.54 -14.26 -3.91
C TRP A 254 11.45 -12.82 -3.39
N SER A 255 12.33 -12.42 -2.46
CA SER A 255 12.40 -11.05 -1.95
C SER A 255 12.88 -10.05 -3.01
N GLN A 256 13.92 -10.41 -3.78
CA GLN A 256 14.41 -9.59 -4.91
C GLN A 256 13.35 -9.48 -6.01
N ILE A 257 12.67 -10.59 -6.31
CA ILE A 257 11.54 -10.61 -7.25
C ILE A 257 10.44 -9.66 -6.79
N HIS A 258 10.08 -9.70 -5.51
CA HIS A 258 9.04 -8.84 -4.97
C HIS A 258 9.39 -7.34 -5.06
N GLU A 259 10.63 -6.98 -4.73
CA GLU A 259 11.12 -5.62 -4.88
C GLU A 259 11.04 -5.14 -6.33
N ARG A 260 11.55 -5.95 -7.26
CA ARG A 260 11.55 -5.66 -8.70
C ARG A 260 10.14 -5.58 -9.29
N ILE A 261 9.20 -6.39 -8.83
CA ILE A 261 7.79 -6.29 -9.26
C ILE A 261 7.18 -4.96 -8.85
N ARG A 262 7.49 -4.43 -7.67
CA ARG A 262 6.99 -3.11 -7.29
C ARG A 262 7.55 -2.02 -8.20
N GLU A 263 8.83 -2.10 -8.56
CA GLU A 263 9.41 -1.21 -9.57
C GLU A 263 8.68 -1.33 -10.92
N LEU A 264 8.35 -2.55 -11.35
CA LEU A 264 7.61 -2.83 -12.59
C LEU A 264 6.18 -2.33 -12.58
N LEU A 265 5.48 -2.47 -11.46
CA LEU A 265 4.15 -1.90 -11.29
C LEU A 265 4.21 -0.37 -11.35
N ARG A 266 5.19 0.26 -10.69
CA ARG A 266 5.40 1.72 -10.79
C ARG A 266 5.79 2.16 -12.20
N TYR A 267 6.64 1.40 -12.88
CA TYR A 267 7.04 1.67 -14.25
C TYR A 267 5.84 1.62 -15.20
N ALA A 268 4.96 0.61 -15.05
CA ALA A 268 3.75 0.49 -15.86
C ALA A 268 2.85 1.74 -15.78
N THR A 269 2.86 2.43 -14.62
CA THR A 269 2.12 3.68 -14.36
C THR A 269 2.85 4.93 -14.91
N ARG A 270 4.19 5.00 -14.82
CA ARG A 270 4.98 6.22 -15.12
C ARG A 270 5.66 6.24 -16.49
N ARG A 271 5.80 5.07 -17.15
CA ARG A 271 6.42 4.82 -18.46
C ARG A 271 7.34 5.93 -18.95
N ASP A 272 8.46 6.09 -18.26
CA ASP A 272 9.42 7.18 -18.52
C ASP A 272 10.45 6.83 -19.60
N GLY A 273 10.32 5.67 -20.25
CA GLY A 273 11.21 5.20 -21.31
C GLY A 273 12.62 4.88 -20.82
N SER A 274 12.86 4.85 -19.51
CA SER A 274 14.16 4.50 -18.93
C SER A 274 14.37 2.99 -18.79
N TRP A 275 13.35 2.18 -19.10
CA TRP A 275 13.33 0.76 -18.76
C TRP A 275 12.84 -0.13 -19.91
N GLU A 276 13.63 -0.17 -20.98
CA GLU A 276 13.38 -0.95 -22.21
C GLU A 276 13.00 -2.42 -21.93
N TRP A 277 13.70 -3.06 -21.00
CA TRP A 277 13.39 -4.43 -20.60
C TRP A 277 11.97 -4.59 -20.00
N ALA A 278 11.50 -3.62 -19.23
CA ALA A 278 10.15 -3.65 -18.70
C ALA A 278 9.10 -3.38 -19.77
N GLU A 279 9.43 -2.60 -20.81
CA GLU A 279 8.56 -2.46 -21.98
C GLU A 279 8.33 -3.81 -22.66
N ASN A 280 9.39 -4.62 -22.82
CA ASN A 280 9.28 -5.97 -23.35
C ASN A 280 8.36 -6.85 -22.48
N ILE A 281 8.49 -6.81 -21.15
CA ILE A 281 7.62 -7.56 -20.23
C ILE A 281 6.16 -7.12 -20.33
N LEU A 282 5.94 -5.81 -20.44
CA LEU A 282 4.60 -5.22 -20.49
C LEU A 282 3.99 -5.30 -21.89
N GLY A 283 4.73 -5.78 -22.90
CA GLY A 283 4.30 -5.83 -24.29
C GLY A 283 4.10 -4.46 -24.93
N ILE A 284 4.78 -3.43 -24.44
CA ILE A 284 4.65 -2.06 -24.91
C ILE A 284 5.49 -1.88 -26.17
N VAL A 285 4.88 -1.37 -27.24
CA VAL A 285 5.60 -0.94 -28.45
C VAL A 285 5.76 0.58 -28.40
N PRO A 286 6.97 1.13 -28.16
CA PRO A 286 7.16 2.56 -27.90
C PRO A 286 6.66 3.50 -29.01
N ASP A 287 6.64 3.04 -30.25
CA ASP A 287 6.17 3.83 -31.40
C ASP A 287 4.64 3.78 -31.61
N GLN A 288 3.96 2.84 -30.97
CA GLN A 288 2.50 2.66 -31.07
C GLN A 288 1.77 3.13 -29.81
N GLU A 289 2.46 3.20 -28.67
CA GLU A 289 1.88 3.65 -27.41
C GLU A 289 2.44 5.00 -26.97
N PRO A 290 1.59 6.00 -26.65
CA PRO A 290 2.07 7.29 -26.17
C PRO A 290 2.82 7.13 -24.85
N ARG A 291 4.07 7.62 -24.81
CA ARG A 291 4.90 7.66 -23.60
C ARG A 291 4.31 8.70 -22.63
N ARG A 292 3.50 8.23 -21.68
CA ARG A 292 2.91 9.09 -20.64
C ARG A 292 3.94 9.46 -19.58
N ILE A 293 4.83 10.38 -19.93
CA ILE A 293 5.79 10.96 -19.00
C ILE A 293 5.22 12.29 -18.51
N SER A 294 4.31 12.26 -17.53
CA SER A 294 3.88 13.53 -16.92
C SER A 294 5.04 14.11 -16.09
N SER A 295 5.50 15.28 -16.50
CA SER A 295 6.39 16.15 -15.74
C SER A 295 5.66 16.71 -14.51
N ARG A 296 6.43 17.23 -13.54
CA ARG A 296 5.85 17.91 -12.37
C ARG A 296 4.92 19.05 -12.79
N ALA A 297 5.31 19.86 -13.78
CA ALA A 297 4.48 20.96 -14.29
C ALA A 297 3.16 20.46 -14.89
N GLU A 298 3.18 19.39 -15.68
CA GLU A 298 1.96 18.79 -16.25
C GLU A 298 1.05 18.15 -15.21
N SER A 299 1.63 17.55 -14.17
CA SER A 299 0.89 17.04 -13.01
C SER A 299 0.13 18.17 -12.30
N LEU A 300 0.79 19.30 -12.03
CA LEU A 300 0.13 20.47 -11.42
C LEU A 300 -0.92 21.08 -12.35
N ALA A 301 -0.64 21.17 -13.65
CA ALA A 301 -1.61 21.67 -14.63
C ALA A 301 -2.87 20.77 -14.70
N SER A 302 -2.71 19.46 -14.54
CA SER A 302 -3.83 18.51 -14.49
C SER A 302 -4.68 18.71 -13.23
N LEU A 303 -4.08 19.02 -12.07
CA LEU A 303 -4.81 19.39 -10.85
C LEU A 303 -5.65 20.65 -11.06
N ILE A 304 -5.06 21.70 -11.64
CA ILE A 304 -5.73 22.97 -11.91
C ILE A 304 -6.93 22.76 -12.85
N ARG A 305 -6.76 22.04 -13.97
CA ARG A 305 -7.86 21.75 -14.91
C ARG A 305 -9.04 21.02 -14.25
N VAL A 306 -8.78 20.04 -13.38
CA VAL A 306 -9.84 19.35 -12.64
C VAL A 306 -10.48 20.28 -11.60
N ALA A 307 -9.70 21.14 -10.96
CA ALA A 307 -10.21 22.13 -10.01
C ALA A 307 -11.14 23.16 -10.66
N GLU A 308 -10.85 23.61 -11.88
CA GLU A 308 -11.64 24.62 -12.60
C GLU A 308 -13.04 24.10 -12.98
N ARG A 309 -13.17 22.81 -13.29
CA ARG A 309 -14.44 22.18 -13.72
C ARG A 309 -15.24 21.51 -12.60
N THR A 310 -14.75 21.56 -11.37
CA THR A 310 -15.39 20.92 -10.21
C THR A 310 -15.46 21.86 -9.02
N THR A 311 -16.35 21.57 -8.07
CA THR A 311 -16.49 22.33 -6.82
C THR A 311 -16.24 21.43 -5.61
N GLY A 312 -15.83 22.04 -4.49
CA GLY A 312 -15.54 21.32 -3.24
C GLY A 312 -14.13 20.74 -3.14
N PRO A 313 -13.81 20.02 -2.05
CA PRO A 313 -12.45 19.56 -1.78
C PRO A 313 -11.94 18.56 -2.81
N ILE A 314 -10.68 18.72 -3.24
CA ILE A 314 -10.04 17.84 -4.23
C ILE A 314 -9.25 16.76 -3.49
N THR A 315 -9.97 15.73 -3.07
CA THR A 315 -9.36 14.50 -2.55
C THR A 315 -8.80 13.66 -3.69
N VAL A 316 -7.88 12.73 -3.40
CA VAL A 316 -7.30 11.84 -4.43
C VAL A 316 -8.40 11.06 -5.15
N ALA A 317 -9.33 10.47 -4.40
CA ALA A 317 -10.47 9.74 -4.94
C ALA A 317 -11.45 10.64 -5.73
N PHE A 318 -11.64 11.89 -5.30
CA PHE A 318 -12.46 12.84 -6.04
C PHE A 318 -11.82 13.19 -7.37
N TYR A 319 -10.51 13.49 -7.37
CA TYR A 319 -9.77 13.77 -8.59
C TYR A 319 -9.79 12.56 -9.55
N GLU A 320 -9.51 11.35 -9.06
CA GLU A 320 -9.50 10.11 -9.86
C GLU A 320 -10.82 9.92 -10.61
N ARG A 321 -11.95 10.20 -9.95
CA ARG A 321 -13.30 10.10 -10.54
C ARG A 321 -13.58 11.16 -11.61
N HIS A 322 -12.97 12.34 -11.52
CA HIS A 322 -13.28 13.47 -12.39
C HIS A 322 -12.19 13.78 -13.42
N ARG A 323 -11.02 13.16 -13.33
CA ARG A 323 -9.93 13.33 -14.30
C ARG A 323 -10.33 12.78 -15.68
N GLU A 324 -9.81 13.40 -16.73
CA GLU A 324 -9.93 12.88 -18.09
C GLU A 324 -8.78 11.95 -18.46
N ARG A 325 -8.90 11.24 -19.58
CA ARG A 325 -7.83 10.36 -20.08
C ARG A 325 -6.50 11.08 -20.30
N GLN A 326 -6.51 12.38 -20.58
CA GLN A 326 -5.32 13.21 -20.81
C GLN A 326 -4.68 13.73 -19.51
N ASP A 327 -5.41 13.71 -18.40
CA ASP A 327 -4.91 14.19 -17.12
C ASP A 327 -3.95 13.18 -16.50
N ALA A 328 -2.98 13.68 -15.72
CA ALA A 328 -2.05 12.83 -14.99
C ALA A 328 -2.81 11.94 -13.99
N GLN A 329 -2.33 10.71 -13.80
CA GLN A 329 -2.89 9.83 -12.79
C GLN A 329 -2.49 10.32 -11.38
N PRO A 330 -3.32 10.11 -10.35
CA PRO A 330 -3.03 10.63 -9.01
C PRO A 330 -1.73 10.08 -8.42
N ALA A 331 -1.45 8.79 -8.63
CA ALA A 331 -0.19 8.16 -8.25
C ALA A 331 1.03 8.86 -8.87
N VAL A 332 0.91 9.32 -10.12
CA VAL A 332 1.97 10.07 -10.82
C VAL A 332 2.11 11.47 -10.21
N ILE A 333 1.01 12.13 -9.86
CA ILE A 333 1.03 13.44 -9.21
C ILE A 333 1.73 13.37 -7.85
N GLN A 334 1.34 12.42 -6.98
CA GLN A 334 1.97 12.20 -5.67
C GLN A 334 3.46 11.93 -5.83
N LEU A 335 3.84 11.05 -6.76
CA LEU A 335 5.25 10.73 -7.00
C LEU A 335 6.08 11.92 -7.49
N ARG A 336 5.51 12.78 -8.35
CA ARG A 336 6.21 13.94 -8.92
C ARG A 336 6.26 15.14 -7.98
N CYS A 337 5.31 15.24 -7.07
CA CYS A 337 5.17 16.38 -6.17
C CYS A 337 5.54 16.05 -4.71
N GLY A 338 5.87 14.79 -4.41
CA GLY A 338 6.18 14.30 -3.06
C GLY A 338 4.95 13.71 -2.37
N SER A 339 3.89 14.50 -2.27
CA SER A 339 2.60 14.09 -1.71
C SER A 339 1.43 14.78 -2.43
N TRP A 340 0.20 14.32 -2.20
CA TRP A 340 -0.99 14.97 -2.73
C TRP A 340 -1.19 16.36 -2.13
N VAL A 341 -0.90 16.49 -0.83
CA VAL A 341 -1.00 17.77 -0.11
C VAL A 341 -0.01 18.79 -0.66
N GLU A 342 1.25 18.40 -0.86
CA GLU A 342 2.24 19.27 -1.49
C GLU A 342 1.85 19.61 -2.93
N ALA A 343 1.31 18.66 -3.70
CA ALA A 343 0.85 18.93 -5.06
C ALA A 343 -0.27 19.98 -5.10
N LEU A 344 -1.24 19.92 -4.17
CA LEU A 344 -2.31 20.91 -4.07
C LEU A 344 -1.77 22.29 -3.66
N ARG A 345 -0.82 22.34 -2.72
CA ARG A 345 -0.16 23.60 -2.33
C ARG A 345 0.59 24.21 -3.51
N ASP A 346 1.41 23.41 -4.17
CA ASP A 346 2.24 23.85 -5.30
C ASP A 346 1.39 24.26 -6.52
N ALA A 347 0.15 23.79 -6.61
CA ALA A 347 -0.85 24.22 -7.60
C ALA A 347 -1.66 25.45 -7.17
N GLY A 348 -1.47 26.00 -5.97
CA GLY A 348 -2.26 27.13 -5.42
C GLY A 348 -3.70 26.76 -5.04
N LEU A 349 -3.92 25.48 -4.69
CA LEU A 349 -5.23 24.90 -4.40
C LEU A 349 -5.42 24.57 -2.91
N GLU A 350 -4.74 25.28 -2.00
CA GLU A 350 -4.85 25.08 -0.55
C GLU A 350 -6.29 25.25 -0.05
N HIS A 351 -7.02 26.18 -0.63
CA HIS A 351 -8.44 26.42 -0.33
C HIS A 351 -9.35 25.23 -0.73
N ARG A 352 -8.87 24.34 -1.60
CA ARG A 352 -9.56 23.12 -2.04
C ARG A 352 -9.11 21.87 -1.28
N MET A 353 -8.23 22.00 -0.29
CA MET A 353 -7.82 20.88 0.56
C MET A 353 -8.93 20.47 1.53
N SER A 354 -9.02 19.16 1.82
CA SER A 354 -9.85 18.66 2.92
C SER A 354 -9.36 19.22 4.26
N SER A 355 -10.23 19.23 5.28
CA SER A 355 -9.86 19.69 6.63
C SER A 355 -8.69 18.89 7.21
N ARG A 356 -8.64 17.58 6.91
CA ARG A 356 -7.54 16.69 7.35
C ARG A 356 -6.23 16.98 6.61
N ALA A 357 -6.28 17.23 5.30
CA ALA A 357 -5.11 17.60 4.51
C ALA A 357 -4.51 18.93 5.01
N ARG A 358 -5.35 19.92 5.35
CA ARG A 358 -4.91 21.19 5.96
C ARG A 358 -4.25 21.00 7.32
N ALA A 359 -4.81 20.14 8.18
CA ALA A 359 -4.22 19.84 9.49
C ALA A 359 -2.83 19.20 9.36
N ARG A 360 -2.65 18.24 8.45
CA ARG A 360 -1.33 17.64 8.18
C ARG A 360 -0.30 18.64 7.66
N LEU A 361 -0.71 19.58 6.80
CA LEU A 361 0.17 20.62 6.30
C LEU A 361 0.68 21.51 7.45
N GLN A 362 -0.20 21.88 8.38
CA GLN A 362 0.15 22.67 9.56
C GLN A 362 1.12 21.93 10.50
N GLU A 363 0.93 20.63 10.71
CA GLU A 363 1.87 19.79 11.47
C GLU A 363 3.24 19.70 10.80
N TYR A 364 3.27 19.61 9.47
CA TYR A 364 4.51 19.52 8.70
C TYR A 364 5.29 20.84 8.67
N ASP A 365 4.60 21.97 8.48
CA ASP A 365 5.21 23.31 8.51
C ASP A 365 5.69 23.68 9.92
N GLY A 366 4.94 23.29 10.97
CA GLY A 366 5.36 23.45 12.37
C GLY A 366 6.59 22.64 12.75
N ASN A 367 6.85 21.51 12.09
CA ASN A 367 8.06 20.71 12.27
C ASN A 367 9.27 21.23 11.46
N ARG A 368 9.07 22.09 10.45
CA ARG A 368 10.16 22.72 9.68
C ARG A 368 10.69 24.00 10.33
N GLU A 369 9.90 24.68 11.16
CA GLU A 369 10.30 25.90 11.86
C GLU A 369 11.02 25.64 13.20
N ILE A 370 12.08 24.82 13.24
CA ILE A 370 13.15 24.95 14.25
C ILE A 370 14.49 24.59 13.59
N PRO A 371 15.30 25.60 13.23
CA PRO A 371 16.56 25.78 13.94
C PRO A 371 16.53 27.13 14.65
N GLY A 372 16.69 27.09 15.97
CA GLY A 372 16.72 28.24 16.84
C GLY A 372 17.65 29.33 16.32
N ASN A 373 17.04 30.50 16.13
CA ASN A 373 17.66 31.80 16.19
C ASN A 373 18.63 31.88 17.38
N SER A 374 19.91 31.59 17.16
CA SER A 374 20.99 31.89 18.12
C SER A 374 21.61 33.22 17.71
N LEU A 375 20.96 34.30 18.16
CA LEU A 375 21.56 35.61 18.27
C LEU A 375 22.57 35.58 19.43
N GLN A 376 23.75 36.13 19.13
CA GLN A 376 24.71 36.77 20.04
C GLN A 376 25.53 35.89 21.01
N GLU A 377 26.81 35.72 20.71
CA GLU A 377 27.88 36.22 21.59
C GLU A 377 28.99 36.87 20.76
N PRO A 378 29.49 38.07 21.13
CA PRO A 378 30.66 38.69 20.52
C PRO A 378 31.94 38.08 21.11
N LEU A 379 32.85 37.63 20.25
CA LEU A 379 34.18 37.18 20.65
C LEU A 379 35.02 38.38 21.09
N GLU A 380 35.16 38.57 22.41
CA GLU A 380 36.29 39.26 23.01
C GLU A 380 37.44 38.27 23.27
N GLY A 381 38.64 38.64 22.82
CA GLY A 381 39.93 38.30 23.45
C GLY A 381 40.45 36.85 23.35
N PHE A 382 41.41 36.60 22.45
CA PHE A 382 42.86 36.57 22.73
C PHE A 382 43.64 36.13 21.49
#